data_AF-A0A0L6WMC7-F1
#
_entry.id   AF-A0A0L6WMC7-F1
#
_cell.length_a   1.000
_cell.length_b   1.000
_cell.length_c   1.000
_cell.angle_alpha   90.00
_cell.angle_beta   90.00
_cell.angle_gamma   90.00
#
_symmetry.space_group_name_H-M   'P 1'
#
loop_
_entity.id
_entity.type
_entity.pdbx_description
1 polymer ?
#
loop_
_entity_poly.entity_id
_entity_poly.type
_entity_poly.pdbx_seq_one_letter_code
_entity_poly.pdbx_strand_id
1 'polypeptide(L)'
;LPKGRAKKLCPKWVGPYRILEAYNETSNYVLELSMALQEYKIHPKFYVLLLQLYKASNNVLFSNRETPEPYDFGVPDNQQWFFNDLIGHYWDGANLKFKVCWSLGDTTCESLTMCKDLKALDQYLELQGMQGPAQLARRPKSTWLSPEAGWAAMLAAIKYYINQFLAGCKV
;
A
#
# COMPACT_ATOMS: atom_id res chain seq x y z
N LEU A 1 -1.12 10.46 -0.49
CA LEU A 1 -1.92 10.91 0.67
C LEU A 1 -1.89 9.81 1.70
N PRO A 2 -1.43 10.08 2.93
CA PRO A 2 -1.41 9.07 3.99
C PRO A 2 -2.80 8.44 4.18
N LYS A 3 -2.84 7.12 4.42
CA LYS A 3 -4.08 6.37 4.61
C LYS A 3 -4.87 6.93 5.80
N GLY A 4 -6.20 6.92 5.70
CA GLY A 4 -7.10 7.47 6.73
C GLY A 4 -7.33 8.97 6.66
N ARG A 5 -6.63 9.72 5.79
CA ARG A 5 -6.86 11.16 5.63
C ARG A 5 -8.03 11.44 4.69
N ALA A 6 -8.95 12.30 5.13
CA ALA A 6 -10.08 12.72 4.32
C ALA A 6 -9.61 13.56 3.11
N LYS A 7 -9.92 13.08 1.89
CA LYS A 7 -9.58 13.79 0.64
C LYS A 7 -10.18 15.20 0.54
N LYS A 8 -11.28 15.46 1.26
CA LYS A 8 -11.98 16.76 1.28
C LYS A 8 -11.12 17.90 1.86
N LEU A 9 -10.14 17.57 2.71
CA LEU A 9 -9.26 18.56 3.34
C LEU A 9 -7.95 18.74 2.58
N CYS A 10 -7.78 18.10 1.42
CA CYS A 10 -6.56 18.21 0.64
C CYS A 10 -6.63 19.47 -0.21
N PRO A 11 -5.60 20.33 -0.17
CA PRO A 11 -5.57 21.50 -1.02
C PRO A 11 -5.47 21.05 -2.48
N LYS A 12 -6.17 21.79 -3.36
CA LYS A 12 -6.14 21.51 -4.80
C LYS A 12 -4.75 21.76 -5.41
N TRP A 13 -4.02 22.74 -4.86
CA TRP A 13 -2.69 23.13 -5.29
C TRP A 13 -1.77 23.20 -4.08
N VAL A 14 -0.53 22.75 -4.25
CA VAL A 14 0.48 22.75 -3.18
C VAL A 14 1.55 23.74 -3.56
N GLY A 15 1.72 24.77 -2.73
CA GLY A 15 2.88 25.66 -2.73
C GLY A 15 3.11 26.48 -4.01
N PRO A 16 3.73 27.66 -3.90
CA PRO A 16 4.50 28.21 -5.00
C PRO A 16 5.85 27.48 -5.06
N TYR A 17 6.21 26.94 -6.23
CA TYR A 17 7.54 26.41 -6.50
C TYR A 17 8.20 27.21 -7.63
N ARG A 18 9.51 27.38 -7.51
CA ARG A 18 10.30 28.00 -8.57
C ARG A 18 10.54 26.99 -9.69
N ILE A 19 10.50 27.46 -10.93
CA ILE A 19 10.87 26.65 -12.08
C ILE A 19 12.39 26.72 -12.23
N LEU A 20 13.04 25.57 -12.21
CA LEU A 20 14.49 25.44 -12.43
C LEU A 20 14.80 25.29 -13.91
N GLU A 21 14.04 24.43 -14.61
CA GLU A 21 14.26 24.12 -16.02
C GLU A 21 12.94 23.99 -16.77
N ALA A 22 12.96 24.33 -18.06
CA ALA A 22 11.81 24.23 -18.96
C ALA A 22 12.17 23.37 -20.19
N TYR A 23 11.33 22.38 -20.46
CA TYR A 23 11.44 21.44 -21.58
C TYR A 23 10.26 21.67 -22.52
N ASN A 24 10.38 22.69 -23.37
CA ASN A 24 9.27 23.19 -24.20
C ASN A 24 8.79 22.13 -25.19
N GLU A 25 9.68 21.31 -25.73
CA GLU A 25 9.40 20.24 -26.70
C GLU A 25 8.48 19.15 -26.14
N THR A 26 8.55 18.90 -24.83
CA THR A 26 7.65 17.95 -24.15
C THR A 26 6.64 18.65 -23.23
N SER A 27 6.65 19.98 -23.20
CA SER A 27 5.82 20.82 -22.30
C SER A 27 5.94 20.42 -20.82
N ASN A 28 7.16 20.08 -20.40
CA ASN A 28 7.47 19.73 -19.01
C ASN A 28 8.33 20.81 -18.36
N TYR A 29 8.21 20.95 -17.05
CA TYR A 29 9.01 21.87 -16.25
C TYR A 29 9.56 21.14 -15.03
N VAL A 30 10.78 21.49 -14.61
CA VAL A 30 11.39 21.00 -13.38
C VAL A 30 11.21 22.06 -12.31
N LEU A 31 10.64 21.67 -11.18
CA LEU A 31 10.38 22.55 -10.05
C LEU A 31 11.40 22.34 -8.93
N GLU A 32 11.72 23.41 -8.22
CA GLU A 32 12.45 23.38 -6.95
C GLU A 32 11.52 22.89 -5.84
N LEU A 33 11.39 21.56 -5.70
CA LEU A 33 10.58 20.94 -4.66
C LEU A 33 11.25 21.05 -3.28
N SER A 34 10.45 21.22 -2.23
CA SER A 34 10.92 21.19 -0.84
C SER A 34 11.46 19.82 -0.46
N MET A 35 12.39 19.76 0.52
CA MET A 35 12.99 18.50 0.98
C MET A 35 11.93 17.47 1.40
N ALA A 36 10.87 17.89 2.09
CA ALA A 36 9.77 17.01 2.48
C ALA A 36 9.18 16.26 1.27
N LEU A 37 8.95 16.93 0.14
CA LEU A 37 8.43 16.27 -1.06
C LEU A 37 9.42 15.31 -1.73
N GLN A 38 10.70 15.63 -1.64
CA GLN A 38 11.76 14.77 -2.17
C GLN A 38 11.89 13.49 -1.34
N GLU A 39 11.70 13.55 -0.02
CA GLU A 39 11.65 12.36 0.86
C GLU A 39 10.50 11.41 0.48
N TYR A 40 9.38 11.97 0.01
CA TYR A 40 8.28 11.19 -0.57
C TYR A 40 8.56 10.65 -1.99
N LYS A 41 9.79 10.80 -2.50
CA LYS A 41 10.21 10.38 -3.84
C LYS A 41 9.34 10.97 -4.96
N ILE A 42 8.78 12.17 -4.74
CA ILE A 42 8.04 12.86 -5.78
C ILE A 42 9.02 13.40 -6.81
N HIS A 43 8.78 13.08 -8.08
CA HIS A 43 9.61 13.58 -9.17
C HIS A 43 9.43 15.09 -9.34
N PRO A 44 10.52 15.87 -9.48
CA PRO A 44 10.44 17.32 -9.64
C PRO A 44 9.96 17.78 -11.02
N LYS A 45 9.85 16.86 -11.99
CA LYS A 45 9.43 17.14 -13.36
C LYS A 45 7.92 16.96 -13.51
N PHE A 46 7.24 18.02 -13.94
CA PHE A 46 5.79 18.04 -14.13
C PHE A 46 5.40 18.54 -15.51
N TYR A 47 4.31 18.00 -16.04
CA TYR A 47 3.70 18.48 -17.27
C TYR A 47 2.94 19.80 -17.03
N VAL A 48 2.93 20.70 -18.01
CA VAL A 48 2.37 22.06 -17.88
C VAL A 48 0.92 22.11 -17.38
N LEU A 49 0.07 21.13 -17.74
CA LEU A 49 -1.33 21.09 -17.30
C LEU A 49 -1.49 20.78 -15.81
N LEU A 50 -0.44 20.28 -15.16
CA LEU A 50 -0.39 20.06 -13.71
C LEU A 50 0.17 21.27 -12.95
N LEU A 51 0.48 22.36 -13.65
CA LEU A 51 1.02 23.58 -13.06
C LEU A 51 -0.02 24.69 -13.11
N GLN A 52 -0.04 25.53 -12.08
CA GLN A 52 -0.80 26.76 -12.07
C GLN A 52 0.11 27.92 -11.68
N LEU A 53 0.06 29.01 -12.46
CA LEU A 53 0.79 30.23 -12.13
C LEU A 53 0.34 30.73 -10.77
N TYR A 54 1.32 30.96 -9.89
CA TYR A 54 1.06 31.50 -8.56
C TYR A 54 0.58 32.95 -8.66
N LYS A 55 -0.59 33.21 -8.08
CA LYS A 55 -1.15 34.56 -7.94
C LYS A 55 -1.16 34.94 -6.46
N ALA A 56 -0.35 35.93 -6.10
CA ALA A 56 -0.32 36.45 -4.74
C ALA A 56 -1.71 36.97 -4.33
N SER A 57 -2.08 36.76 -3.06
CA SER A 57 -3.32 37.32 -2.52
C SER A 57 -3.21 38.85 -2.42
N ASN A 58 -4.32 39.55 -2.66
CA ASN A 58 -4.35 40.99 -2.48
C ASN A 58 -4.60 41.32 -1.00
N ASN A 59 -3.56 41.79 -0.31
CA ASN A 59 -3.60 42.08 1.13
C ASN A 59 -4.55 43.23 1.52
N VAL A 60 -4.91 44.10 0.56
CA VAL A 60 -5.87 45.20 0.80
C VAL A 60 -7.30 44.68 0.85
N LEU A 61 -7.62 43.67 0.02
CA LEU A 61 -8.96 43.06 -0.03
C LEU A 61 -9.12 41.92 0.98
N PHE A 62 -8.02 41.28 1.37
CA PHE A 62 -8.00 40.12 2.26
C PHE A 62 -6.93 40.26 3.35
N SER A 63 -7.04 41.34 4.13
CA SER A 63 -6.18 41.56 5.29
C SER A 63 -6.36 40.40 6.28
N ASN A 64 -5.25 39.83 6.77
CA ASN A 64 -5.18 38.65 7.66
C ASN A 64 -5.25 37.27 6.99
N ARG A 65 -5.12 37.15 5.66
CA ARG A 65 -4.76 35.85 5.07
C ARG A 65 -3.25 35.63 5.21
N GLU A 66 -2.86 34.95 6.28
CA GLU A 66 -1.50 34.40 6.38
C GLU A 66 -1.24 33.46 5.20
N THR A 67 0.03 33.38 4.79
CA THR A 67 0.41 32.46 3.72
C THR A 67 0.13 31.05 4.25
N PRO A 68 -0.67 30.21 3.56
CA PRO A 68 -1.01 28.90 4.09
C PRO A 68 0.27 28.14 4.38
N GLU A 69 0.36 27.57 5.58
CA GLU A 69 1.47 26.71 5.95
C GLU A 69 1.68 25.65 4.86
N PRO A 70 2.95 25.30 4.55
CA PRO A 70 3.24 24.19 3.66
C PRO A 70 2.42 22.98 4.08
N TYR A 71 1.68 22.38 3.14
CA TYR A 71 0.84 21.24 3.45
C TYR A 71 1.69 20.13 4.07
N ASP A 72 1.37 19.76 5.31
CA ASP A 72 2.06 18.66 5.97
C ASP A 72 1.68 17.34 5.28
N PHE A 73 2.66 16.72 4.61
CA PHE A 73 2.50 15.44 3.94
C PHE A 73 2.51 14.24 4.91
N GLY A 74 2.91 14.47 6.17
CA GLY A 74 3.09 13.48 7.21
C GLY A 74 4.54 12.99 7.32
N VAL A 75 4.72 11.85 7.98
CA VAL A 75 5.99 11.11 7.94
C VAL A 75 6.09 10.40 6.59
N PRO A 76 7.22 10.48 5.87
CA PRO A 76 7.41 9.72 4.64
C PRO A 76 7.11 8.25 4.89
N ASP A 77 6.40 7.62 3.94
CA ASP A 77 6.15 6.20 3.98
C ASP A 77 7.46 5.51 3.58
N ASN A 78 8.44 5.53 4.49
CA ASN A 78 9.71 4.83 4.37
C ASN A 78 9.50 3.32 4.41
N GLN A 79 8.25 2.87 4.55
CA GLN A 79 7.89 1.50 4.70
C GLN A 79 8.17 0.80 3.38
N GLN A 80 9.39 0.30 3.28
CA GLN A 80 9.74 -0.86 2.49
C GLN A 80 8.60 -1.86 2.70
N TRP A 81 7.79 -2.08 1.66
CA TRP A 81 6.52 -2.78 1.81
C TRP A 81 6.77 -4.18 2.35
N PHE A 82 6.44 -4.37 3.63
CA PHE A 82 6.54 -5.68 4.24
C PHE A 82 5.41 -6.55 3.69
N PHE A 83 5.78 -7.74 3.21
CA PHE A 83 4.84 -8.83 2.98
C PHE A 83 4.29 -9.27 4.33
N ASN A 84 2.97 -9.37 4.46
CA ASN A 84 2.39 -9.78 5.74
C ASN A 84 2.15 -11.29 5.79
N ASP A 85 1.43 -11.91 4.84
CA ASP A 85 1.11 -13.34 4.95
C ASP A 85 0.65 -14.01 3.64
N LEU A 86 0.84 -15.34 3.56
CA LEU A 86 0.21 -16.21 2.56
C LEU A 86 -1.16 -16.67 3.07
N ILE A 87 -2.25 -16.17 2.50
CA ILE A 87 -3.62 -16.45 2.97
C ILE A 87 -4.07 -17.85 2.56
N GLY A 88 -3.62 -18.33 1.41
CA GLY A 88 -4.10 -19.58 0.85
C GLY A 88 -3.42 -19.98 -0.43
N HIS A 89 -3.73 -21.19 -0.89
CA HIS A 89 -3.28 -21.73 -2.16
C HIS A 89 -4.43 -22.37 -2.92
N TYR A 90 -4.27 -22.48 -4.22
CA TYR A 90 -5.11 -23.32 -5.06
C TYR A 90 -4.33 -23.84 -6.26
N TRP A 91 -4.86 -24.90 -6.85
CA TRP A 91 -4.30 -25.51 -8.04
C TRP A 91 -5.12 -25.09 -9.26
N ASP A 92 -4.42 -24.56 -10.26
CA ASP A 92 -4.93 -24.20 -11.58
C ASP A 92 -4.41 -25.23 -12.59
N GLY A 93 -5.06 -26.39 -12.63
CA GLY A 93 -4.53 -27.58 -13.29
C GLY A 93 -3.26 -28.08 -12.60
N ALA A 94 -2.12 -28.03 -13.30
CA ALA A 94 -0.81 -28.36 -12.76
C ALA A 94 -0.11 -27.17 -12.06
N ASN A 95 -0.64 -25.96 -12.18
CA ASN A 95 0.00 -24.76 -11.67
C ASN A 95 -0.46 -24.44 -10.25
N LEU A 96 0.47 -24.36 -9.32
CA LEU A 96 0.21 -23.91 -7.96
C LEU A 96 0.27 -22.38 -7.88
N LYS A 97 -0.79 -21.78 -7.36
CA LYS A 97 -0.91 -20.34 -7.13
C LYS A 97 -1.23 -20.05 -5.67
N PHE A 98 -0.68 -18.95 -5.19
CA PHE A 98 -0.84 -18.48 -3.83
C PHE A 98 -1.57 -17.14 -3.79
N LYS A 99 -2.37 -16.96 -2.74
CA LYS A 99 -3.05 -15.73 -2.43
C LYS A 99 -2.22 -14.97 -1.41
N VAL A 100 -1.61 -13.88 -1.83
CA VAL A 100 -0.68 -13.09 -1.02
C VAL A 100 -1.41 -11.87 -0.46
N CYS A 101 -1.41 -11.71 0.87
CA CYS A 101 -1.87 -10.49 1.51
C CYS A 101 -0.72 -9.49 1.63
N TRP A 102 -0.89 -8.32 1.05
CA TRP A 102 0.03 -7.22 1.20
C TRP A 102 -0.27 -6.46 2.50
N SER A 103 0.73 -5.84 3.12
CA SER A 103 0.58 -5.04 4.35
C SER A 103 -0.51 -3.96 4.27
N LEU A 104 -0.82 -3.50 3.05
CA LEU A 104 -1.85 -2.51 2.78
C LEU A 104 -3.30 -3.07 2.72
N GLY A 105 -3.47 -4.40 2.81
CA GLY A 105 -4.75 -5.10 2.71
C GLY A 105 -5.14 -5.54 1.30
N ASP A 106 -4.34 -5.17 0.29
CA ASP A 106 -4.53 -5.67 -1.07
C ASP A 106 -4.20 -7.16 -1.13
N THR A 107 -4.85 -7.88 -2.03
CA THR A 107 -4.60 -9.30 -2.20
C THR A 107 -4.42 -9.66 -3.67
N THR A 108 -3.27 -10.23 -4.02
CA THR A 108 -2.97 -10.69 -5.38
C THR A 108 -2.79 -12.20 -5.43
N CYS A 109 -2.91 -12.76 -6.64
CA CYS A 109 -2.69 -14.18 -6.92
C CYS A 109 -1.34 -14.35 -7.62
N GLU A 110 -0.36 -14.88 -6.92
CA GLU A 110 1.01 -15.05 -7.40
C GLU A 110 1.32 -16.53 -7.67
N SER A 111 2.29 -16.79 -8.55
CA SER A 111 2.74 -18.15 -8.84
C SER A 111 3.76 -18.64 -7.82
N LEU A 112 3.93 -19.96 -7.71
CA LEU A 112 4.99 -20.54 -6.88
C LEU A 112 6.38 -19.96 -7.21
N THR A 113 6.70 -19.69 -8.47
CA THR A 113 8.01 -19.13 -8.86
C THR A 113 8.29 -17.78 -8.21
N MET A 114 7.26 -16.94 -8.04
CA MET A 114 7.38 -15.64 -7.39
C MET A 114 7.46 -15.77 -5.86
N CYS A 115 6.81 -16.79 -5.31
CA CYS A 115 6.72 -17.01 -3.86
C CYS A 115 7.82 -17.89 -3.27
N LYS A 116 8.70 -18.49 -4.09
CA LYS A 116 9.73 -19.45 -3.64
C LYS A 116 10.71 -18.87 -2.61
N ASP A 117 11.09 -17.61 -2.77
CA ASP A 117 12.08 -16.96 -1.91
C ASP A 117 11.43 -16.23 -0.71
N LEU A 118 10.11 -16.37 -0.54
CA LEU A 118 9.39 -15.73 0.55
C LEU A 118 9.44 -16.61 1.80
N LYS A 119 9.93 -16.04 2.91
CA LYS A 119 9.82 -16.65 4.25
C LYS A 119 8.38 -17.01 4.64
N ALA A 120 7.40 -16.26 4.10
CA ALA A 120 5.98 -16.52 4.29
C ALA A 120 5.53 -17.87 3.68
N LEU A 121 6.24 -18.39 2.67
CA LEU A 121 5.96 -19.71 2.11
C LEU A 121 6.34 -20.81 3.10
N ASP A 122 7.51 -20.72 3.72
CA ASP A 122 7.97 -21.70 4.71
C ASP A 122 7.01 -21.77 5.90
N GLN A 123 6.64 -20.60 6.44
CA GLN A 123 5.66 -20.49 7.52
C GLN A 123 4.29 -21.08 7.13
N TYR A 124 3.86 -20.83 5.90
CA TYR A 124 2.61 -21.38 5.39
C TYR A 124 2.66 -22.91 5.27
N LEU A 125 3.77 -23.47 4.79
CA LEU A 125 3.97 -24.92 4.70
C LEU A 125 4.03 -25.57 6.09
N GLU A 126 4.72 -24.95 7.05
CA GLU A 126 4.74 -25.38 8.45
C GLU A 126 3.34 -25.42 9.06
N LEU A 127 2.52 -24.38 8.83
CA LEU A 127 1.12 -24.34 9.28
C LEU A 127 0.25 -25.42 8.65
N GLN A 128 0.56 -25.85 7.42
CA GLN A 128 -0.12 -26.97 6.77
C GLN A 128 0.49 -28.34 7.15
N GLY A 129 1.59 -28.37 7.91
CA GLY A 129 2.33 -29.59 8.24
C GLY A 129 3.03 -30.22 7.04
N MET A 130 3.32 -29.44 6.00
CA MET A 130 3.92 -29.91 4.74
C MET A 130 5.39 -29.52 4.66
N GLN A 131 6.20 -30.38 4.05
CA GLN A 131 7.62 -30.14 3.81
C GLN A 131 7.87 -29.47 2.45
N GLY A 132 6.86 -29.45 1.58
CA GLY A 132 7.00 -28.83 0.27
C GLY A 132 5.67 -28.46 -0.40
N PRO A 133 5.71 -27.49 -1.34
CA PRO A 133 4.52 -26.94 -1.98
C PRO A 133 3.74 -27.94 -2.83
N ALA A 134 4.40 -29.00 -3.33
CA ALA A 134 3.75 -30.05 -4.10
C ALA A 134 2.80 -30.93 -3.26
N GLN A 135 2.95 -30.94 -1.93
CA GLN A 135 2.15 -31.74 -1.00
C GLN A 135 0.83 -31.05 -0.60
N LEU A 136 0.66 -29.79 -1.04
CA LEU A 136 -0.51 -28.98 -0.72
C LEU A 136 -1.78 -29.53 -1.38
N ALA A 137 -2.87 -29.57 -0.61
CA ALA A 137 -4.14 -30.13 -1.05
C ALA A 137 -4.70 -29.43 -2.31
N ARG A 138 -5.24 -30.22 -3.25
CA ARG A 138 -5.86 -29.69 -4.47
C ARG A 138 -7.24 -29.12 -4.18
N ARG A 139 -7.29 -27.90 -3.65
CA ARG A 139 -8.54 -27.17 -3.43
C ARG A 139 -9.00 -26.49 -4.73
N PRO A 140 -10.28 -26.65 -5.13
CA PRO A 140 -10.80 -26.00 -6.31
C PRO A 140 -10.87 -24.49 -6.12
N LYS A 141 -10.68 -23.73 -7.21
CA LYS A 141 -10.76 -22.27 -7.22
C LYS A 141 -12.11 -21.73 -6.70
N SER A 142 -13.18 -22.51 -6.84
CA SER A 142 -14.56 -22.15 -6.46
C SER A 142 -14.76 -22.00 -4.95
N THR A 143 -13.92 -22.60 -4.10
CA THR A 143 -14.00 -22.45 -2.63
C THR A 143 -13.76 -21.01 -2.17
N TRP A 144 -13.30 -20.13 -3.07
CA TRP A 144 -12.91 -18.74 -2.77
C TRP A 144 -13.82 -17.67 -3.37
N LEU A 145 -14.84 -18.05 -4.15
CA LEU A 145 -15.81 -17.11 -4.75
C LEU A 145 -17.12 -17.00 -3.96
N SER A 146 -17.30 -17.74 -2.86
CA SER A 146 -18.49 -17.59 -2.01
C SER A 146 -18.22 -16.62 -0.84
N PRO A 147 -18.99 -15.52 -0.70
CA PRO A 147 -18.86 -14.57 0.43
C PRO A 147 -19.08 -15.20 1.81
N GLU A 148 -19.66 -16.40 1.87
CA GLU A 148 -20.08 -17.04 3.13
C GLU A 148 -18.98 -17.87 3.82
N ALA A 149 -17.96 -18.32 3.08
CA ALA A 149 -16.91 -19.19 3.63
C ALA A 149 -15.79 -18.42 4.39
N GLY A 150 -15.70 -17.10 4.21
CA GLY A 150 -14.66 -16.28 4.82
C GLY A 150 -14.83 -16.09 6.33
N TRP A 151 -16.07 -15.94 6.81
CA TRP A 151 -16.33 -15.67 8.23
C TRP A 151 -16.14 -16.89 9.12
N ALA A 152 -16.53 -18.09 8.66
CA ALA A 152 -16.35 -19.31 9.45
C ALA A 152 -14.87 -19.67 9.65
N ALA A 153 -14.06 -19.54 8.59
CA ALA A 153 -12.62 -19.78 8.66
C ALA A 153 -11.88 -18.70 9.47
N MET A 154 -12.26 -17.43 9.32
CA MET A 154 -11.71 -16.31 10.09
C MET A 154 -12.07 -16.43 11.58
N LEU A 155 -13.31 -16.81 11.91
CA LEU A 155 -13.72 -17.06 13.30
C LEU A 155 -13.05 -18.31 13.88
N ALA A 156 -12.79 -19.35 13.08
CA ALA A 156 -12.04 -20.52 13.53
C ALA A 156 -10.58 -20.16 13.83
N ALA A 157 -9.93 -19.35 12.98
CA ALA A 157 -8.56 -18.88 13.18
C ALA A 157 -8.45 -17.94 14.38
N ILE A 158 -9.41 -17.01 14.55
CA ILE A 158 -9.47 -16.12 15.72
C ILE A 158 -9.70 -16.93 17.00
N LYS A 159 -10.63 -17.89 17.00
CA LYS A 159 -10.85 -18.78 18.16
C LYS A 159 -9.61 -19.61 18.50
N TYR A 160 -8.89 -20.11 17.49
CA TYR A 160 -7.65 -20.86 17.70
C TYR A 160 -6.56 -19.99 18.33
N TYR A 161 -6.35 -18.77 17.83
CA TYR A 161 -5.36 -17.83 18.37
C TYR A 161 -5.71 -17.36 19.79
N ILE A 162 -6.98 -17.08 20.07
CA ILE A 162 -7.45 -16.70 21.41
C ILE A 162 -7.26 -17.87 22.40
N ASN A 163 -7.55 -19.11 21.98
CA ASN A 163 -7.36 -20.28 22.83
C ASN A 163 -5.87 -20.57 23.10
N GLN A 164 -4.97 -20.32 22.14
CA GLN A 164 -3.53 -20.40 22.40
C GLN A 164 -3.04 -19.31 23.35
N PHE A 165 -3.56 -18.08 23.24
CA PHE A 165 -3.18 -16.98 24.11
C PHE A 165 -3.66 -17.19 25.55
N LEU A 166 -4.87 -17.75 25.74
CA LEU A 166 -5.41 -18.06 27.07
C LEU A 166 -4.77 -19.31 27.71
N ALA A 167 -4.26 -20.25 26.91
CA ALA A 167 -3.51 -21.40 27.41
C ALA A 167 -2.09 -21.05 27.88
N GLY A 168 -1.53 -19.92 27.44
CA GLY A 168 -0.23 -19.40 27.86
C GLY A 168 -0.24 -18.59 29.16
N CYS A 169 -1.41 -18.23 29.70
CA CYS A 169 -1.56 -17.49 30.96
C CYS A 169 -1.86 -18.41 32.17
N LYS A 170 -1.16 -19.54 32.26
CA LYS A 170 -1.02 -20.30 33.51
C LYS A 170 0.47 -20.52 33.81
N VAL A 171 1.08 -19.53 34.45
CA VAL A 171 1.92 -19.66 35.65
C VAL A 171 1.77 -18.37 36.43
#